data_AF-A0A969XTB0-F1
#
_entry.id   AF-A0A969XTB0-F1
#
_cell.length_a   1.000
_cell.length_b   1.000
_cell.length_c   1.000
_cell.angle_alpha   90.00
_cell.angle_beta   90.00
_cell.angle_gamma   90.00
#
_symmetry.space_group_name_H-M   'P 1'
#
loop_
_entity.id
_entity.type
_entity.pdbx_description
1 polymer ?
#
loop_
_entity_poly.entity_id
_entity_poly.type
_entity_poly.pdbx_seq_one_letter_code
_entity_poly.pdbx_strand_id
1 'polypeptide(L)'
;MADNAELTRDVKRIALEAGADLVGIAPVERFAHAPEGFHPAGIFSHTRSVIALGVRMLRGALKTIEEGNYWQAYNCDSYQYLNEILAPHLLRKVILHLERQGYTSVPLHNPFAFHSGRPVRPGGTRPDGGISLRVIGCAAGLGELGRSKLFLTPQFGPRQRMFGILTDAELVGDPQLPPGSVCDDCGACTRACPAGALEGQRTAEVRIGQYTYTHVPLDTARCSPIHQGWDPRYSPFVDPRSSRENPPHYFKFLQHRFRHQSTCGGRGCVRACMDHLEKAGRLSETYRTPMIEGEQWVIDQPPA
;
A
#
# COMPACT_ATOMS: atom_id res chain seq x y z
N MET A 1 -29.07 6.97 -20.64
CA MET A 1 -27.65 6.72 -20.31
C MET A 1 -27.30 7.73 -19.24
N ALA A 2 -26.87 7.29 -18.06
CA ALA A 2 -26.46 8.22 -17.01
C ALA A 2 -25.29 9.07 -17.54
N ASP A 3 -25.23 10.35 -17.16
CA ASP A 3 -24.08 11.19 -17.43
C ASP A 3 -22.85 10.56 -16.74
N ASN A 4 -21.82 10.17 -17.51
CA ASN A 4 -20.59 9.59 -16.96
C ASN A 4 -19.97 10.49 -15.89
N ALA A 5 -20.12 11.81 -16.00
CA ALA A 5 -19.64 12.74 -14.99
C ALA A 5 -20.47 12.68 -13.68
N GLU A 6 -21.78 12.49 -13.77
CA GLU A 6 -22.65 12.27 -12.62
C GLU A 6 -22.32 10.96 -11.91
N LEU A 7 -22.23 9.86 -12.65
CA LEU A 7 -21.84 8.57 -12.09
C LEU A 7 -20.46 8.62 -11.40
N THR A 8 -19.50 9.31 -12.01
CA THR A 8 -18.17 9.53 -11.44
C THR A 8 -18.25 10.28 -10.10
N ARG A 9 -19.06 11.35 -10.03
CA ARG A 9 -19.25 12.12 -8.78
C ARG A 9 -19.87 11.24 -7.70
N ASP A 10 -20.87 10.44 -8.03
CA ASP A 10 -21.52 9.54 -7.09
C ASP A 10 -20.60 8.45 -6.55
N VAL A 11 -19.82 7.80 -7.43
CA VAL A 11 -18.82 6.80 -7.03
C VAL A 11 -17.85 7.40 -6.01
N LYS A 12 -17.31 8.60 -6.28
CA LYS A 12 -16.38 9.27 -5.37
C LYS A 12 -17.04 9.62 -4.04
N ARG A 13 -18.23 10.22 -4.07
CA ARG A 13 -19.00 10.58 -2.88
C ARG A 13 -19.28 9.36 -2.01
N ILE A 14 -19.78 8.27 -2.61
CA ILE A 14 -20.13 7.04 -1.90
C ILE A 14 -18.90 6.39 -1.28
N ALA A 15 -17.77 6.36 -1.98
CA ALA A 15 -16.52 5.84 -1.44
C ALA A 15 -16.02 6.64 -0.23
N LEU A 16 -16.07 7.98 -0.30
CA LEU A 16 -15.71 8.87 0.82
C LEU A 16 -16.67 8.70 2.00
N GLU A 17 -17.98 8.71 1.77
CA GLU A 17 -19.02 8.47 2.80
C GLU A 17 -18.93 7.07 3.42
N ALA A 18 -18.36 6.10 2.71
CA ALA A 18 -18.13 4.75 3.23
C ALA A 18 -16.89 4.67 4.14
N GLY A 19 -15.98 5.65 4.09
CA GLY A 19 -14.77 5.71 4.90
C GLY A 19 -13.45 5.62 4.12
N ALA A 20 -13.46 5.77 2.78
CA ALA A 20 -12.21 6.03 2.06
C ALA A 20 -11.70 7.44 2.39
N ASP A 21 -10.39 7.60 2.56
CA ASP A 21 -9.76 8.91 2.73
C ASP A 21 -9.36 9.52 1.39
N LEU A 22 -9.11 8.67 0.37
CA LEU A 22 -8.74 9.08 -0.99
C LEU A 22 -9.51 8.26 -2.00
N VAL A 23 -9.96 8.91 -3.07
CA VAL A 23 -10.61 8.25 -4.21
C VAL A 23 -10.11 8.87 -5.50
N GLY A 24 -9.59 8.04 -6.40
CA GLY A 24 -9.13 8.46 -7.71
C GLY A 24 -9.59 7.49 -8.77
N ILE A 25 -9.70 7.95 -10.00
CA ILE A 25 -10.18 7.14 -11.13
C ILE A 25 -9.18 7.21 -12.26
N ALA A 26 -8.86 6.05 -12.83
CA ALA A 26 -8.01 5.90 -14.00
C ALA A 26 -8.81 5.24 -15.14
N PRO A 27 -8.77 5.79 -16.36
CA PRO A 27 -9.24 5.07 -17.52
C PRO A 27 -8.25 3.93 -17.84
N VAL A 28 -8.75 2.80 -18.35
CA VAL A 28 -7.95 1.56 -18.52
C VAL A 28 -6.73 1.74 -19.42
N GLU A 29 -6.76 2.71 -20.34
CA GLU A 29 -5.70 3.04 -21.28
C GLU A 29 -4.41 3.46 -20.57
N ARG A 30 -4.47 3.96 -19.32
CA ARG A 30 -3.26 4.26 -18.53
C ARG A 30 -2.43 3.03 -18.17
N PHE A 31 -2.98 1.84 -18.37
CA PHE A 31 -2.30 0.57 -18.14
C PHE A 31 -1.73 -0.04 -19.42
N ALA A 32 -1.72 0.68 -20.56
CA ALA A 32 -1.22 0.18 -21.85
C ALA A 32 0.25 -0.33 -21.81
N HIS A 33 1.04 0.14 -20.85
CA HIS A 33 2.43 -0.30 -20.64
C HIS A 33 2.59 -1.31 -19.50
N ALA A 34 1.49 -1.87 -18.99
CA ALA A 34 1.54 -2.90 -17.96
C ALA A 34 2.36 -4.11 -18.49
N PRO A 35 3.26 -4.68 -17.67
CA PRO A 35 3.94 -5.91 -18.03
C PRO A 35 2.95 -7.04 -18.35
N GLU A 36 3.40 -8.05 -19.10
CA GLU A 36 2.60 -9.22 -19.40
C GLU A 36 2.02 -9.84 -18.12
N GLY A 37 0.71 -10.12 -18.13
CA GLY A 37 -0.01 -10.64 -16.97
C GLY A 37 -0.46 -9.59 -15.95
N PHE A 38 0.02 -8.35 -16.03
CA PHE A 38 -0.26 -7.30 -15.04
C PHE A 38 -1.29 -6.23 -15.46
N HIS A 39 -1.89 -6.39 -16.65
CA HIS A 39 -2.93 -5.48 -17.13
C HIS A 39 -4.27 -5.74 -16.42
N PRO A 40 -5.06 -4.71 -16.02
CA PRO A 40 -6.37 -4.89 -15.38
C PRO A 40 -7.31 -5.83 -16.12
N ALA A 41 -7.31 -5.77 -17.46
CA ALA A 41 -8.08 -6.66 -18.33
C ALA A 41 -7.71 -8.15 -18.20
N GLY A 42 -6.54 -8.47 -17.63
CA GLY A 42 -6.14 -9.84 -17.29
C GLY A 42 -6.87 -10.41 -16.07
N ILE A 43 -7.56 -9.57 -15.28
CA ILE A 43 -8.45 -9.96 -14.18
C ILE A 43 -9.91 -9.86 -14.65
N PHE A 44 -10.31 -8.73 -15.23
CA PHE A 44 -11.65 -8.51 -15.76
C PHE A 44 -11.60 -7.90 -17.15
N SER A 45 -11.87 -8.71 -18.19
CA SER A 45 -11.66 -8.35 -19.60
C SER A 45 -12.45 -7.14 -20.09
N HIS A 46 -13.56 -6.79 -19.43
CA HIS A 46 -14.40 -5.64 -19.79
C HIS A 46 -14.04 -4.35 -19.04
N THR A 47 -12.95 -4.33 -18.27
CA THR A 47 -12.51 -3.15 -17.53
C THR A 47 -12.38 -1.93 -18.46
N ARG A 48 -13.17 -0.89 -18.19
CA ARG A 48 -13.09 0.44 -18.81
C ARG A 48 -12.46 1.46 -17.88
N SER A 49 -12.76 1.34 -16.58
CA SER A 49 -12.21 2.22 -15.55
C SER A 49 -11.67 1.42 -14.37
N VAL A 50 -10.67 2.00 -13.71
CA VAL A 50 -10.08 1.48 -12.47
C VAL A 50 -10.24 2.55 -11.40
N ILE A 51 -10.97 2.23 -10.33
CA ILE A 51 -11.18 3.13 -9.18
C ILE A 51 -10.14 2.76 -8.12
N ALA A 52 -9.32 3.71 -7.71
CA ALA A 52 -8.35 3.60 -6.63
C ALA A 52 -8.97 4.13 -5.32
N LEU A 53 -8.87 3.35 -4.24
CA LEU A 53 -9.30 3.75 -2.91
C LEU A 53 -8.09 3.77 -1.97
N GLY A 54 -7.88 4.87 -1.26
CA GLY A 54 -6.87 5.00 -0.22
C GLY A 54 -7.52 5.12 1.15
N VAL A 55 -7.03 4.35 2.13
CA VAL A 55 -7.41 4.46 3.55
C VAL A 55 -6.17 4.70 4.40
N ARG A 56 -6.22 5.72 5.24
CA ARG A 56 -5.07 6.17 6.02
C ARG A 56 -4.81 5.23 7.20
N MET A 57 -3.53 4.97 7.46
CA MET A 57 -3.09 4.27 8.66
C MET A 57 -3.13 5.21 9.87
N LEU A 58 -3.41 4.69 11.06
CA LEU A 58 -3.32 5.49 12.28
C LEU A 58 -1.86 5.89 12.55
N ARG A 59 -1.59 7.19 12.71
CA ARG A 59 -0.27 7.69 13.12
C ARG A 59 0.15 7.13 14.47
N GLY A 60 -0.78 7.05 15.43
CA GLY A 60 -0.53 6.51 16.77
C GLY A 60 -0.06 5.04 16.75
N ALA A 61 -0.55 4.24 15.81
CA ALA A 61 -0.10 2.85 15.65
C ALA A 61 1.37 2.75 15.21
N LEU A 62 1.88 3.76 14.50
CA LEU A 62 3.30 3.86 14.15
C LEU A 62 4.13 4.46 15.28
N LYS A 63 3.61 5.47 16.01
CA LYS A 63 4.30 6.12 17.14
C LYS A 63 4.53 5.17 18.30
N THR A 64 3.52 4.38 18.63
CA THR A 64 3.63 3.39 19.73
C THR A 64 4.68 2.31 19.46
N ILE A 65 4.97 1.98 18.20
CA ILE A 65 6.13 1.14 17.83
C ILE A 65 7.43 1.94 17.89
N GLU A 66 7.41 3.23 17.49
CA GLU A 66 8.57 4.11 17.62
C GLU A 66 9.00 4.30 19.06
N GLU A 67 8.07 4.31 20.00
CA GLU A 67 8.35 4.37 21.43
C GLU A 67 8.65 2.99 22.05
N GLY A 68 8.51 1.90 21.28
CA GLY A 68 8.75 0.53 21.76
C GLY A 68 7.63 -0.07 22.62
N ASN A 69 6.49 0.60 22.75
CA ASN A 69 5.46 0.31 23.75
C ASN A 69 4.33 -0.63 23.27
N TYR A 70 3.66 -0.32 22.15
CA TYR A 70 2.45 -1.04 21.74
C TYR A 70 2.47 -1.50 20.28
N TRP A 71 3.15 -2.62 20.04
CA TRP A 71 3.44 -3.13 18.70
C TRP A 71 2.26 -3.77 17.97
N GLN A 72 1.26 -4.21 18.72
CA GLN A 72 0.08 -4.82 18.13
C GLN A 72 -0.80 -3.78 17.43
N ALA A 73 -0.73 -2.50 17.80
CA ALA A 73 -1.56 -1.44 17.22
C ALA A 73 -1.47 -1.42 15.70
N TYR A 74 -0.26 -1.53 15.14
CA TYR A 74 -0.06 -1.51 13.69
C TYR A 74 -0.58 -2.77 13.00
N ASN A 75 -0.47 -3.94 13.63
CA ASN A 75 -0.97 -5.20 13.06
C ASN A 75 -2.50 -5.29 13.14
N CYS A 76 -3.09 -4.82 14.25
CA CYS A 76 -4.52 -4.79 14.50
C CYS A 76 -5.23 -3.78 13.59
N ASP A 77 -4.85 -2.52 13.66
CA ASP A 77 -5.51 -1.44 12.93
C ASP A 77 -5.00 -1.38 11.48
N SER A 78 -3.71 -1.08 11.34
CA SER A 78 -3.12 -0.70 10.06
C SER A 78 -2.82 -1.89 9.14
N TYR A 79 -3.14 -3.13 9.53
CA TYR A 79 -3.16 -4.32 8.67
C TYR A 79 -4.54 -4.97 8.71
N GLN A 80 -4.90 -5.65 9.80
CA GLN A 80 -6.12 -6.45 9.83
C GLN A 80 -7.37 -5.61 9.59
N TYR A 81 -7.60 -4.55 10.38
CA TYR A 81 -8.83 -3.76 10.26
C TYR A 81 -8.95 -3.12 8.88
N LEU A 82 -7.90 -2.46 8.39
CA LEU A 82 -7.95 -1.83 7.06
C LEU A 82 -8.16 -2.84 5.93
N ASN A 83 -7.47 -3.99 5.96
CA ASN A 83 -7.52 -4.98 4.87
C ASN A 83 -8.77 -5.87 4.89
N GLU A 84 -9.19 -6.31 6.07
CA GLU A 84 -10.18 -7.38 6.23
C GLU A 84 -11.57 -6.85 6.62
N ILE A 85 -11.66 -5.63 7.15
CA ILE A 85 -12.92 -5.07 7.67
C ILE A 85 -13.32 -3.83 6.88
N LEU A 86 -12.50 -2.77 6.93
CA LEU A 86 -12.86 -1.49 6.32
C LEU A 86 -12.87 -1.60 4.80
N ALA A 87 -11.77 -2.02 4.16
CA ALA A 87 -11.71 -2.04 2.71
C ALA A 87 -12.75 -2.95 2.05
N PRO A 88 -13.04 -4.18 2.53
CA PRO A 88 -14.11 -5.00 1.96
C PRO A 88 -15.48 -4.32 2.05
N HIS A 89 -15.76 -3.58 3.13
CA HIS A 89 -16.96 -2.77 3.25
C HIS A 89 -17.01 -1.65 2.19
N LEU A 90 -15.92 -0.90 2.02
CA LEU A 90 -15.79 0.18 1.04
C LEU A 90 -15.99 -0.34 -0.40
N LEU A 91 -15.23 -1.37 -0.76
CA LEU A 91 -15.24 -2.01 -2.08
C LEU A 91 -16.66 -2.48 -2.42
N ARG A 92 -17.30 -3.21 -1.50
CA ARG A 92 -18.66 -3.70 -1.70
C ARG A 92 -19.67 -2.57 -1.88
N LYS A 93 -19.58 -1.50 -1.08
CA LYS A 93 -20.55 -0.39 -1.12
C LYS A 93 -20.51 0.36 -2.46
N VAL A 94 -19.30 0.61 -3.00
CA VAL A 94 -19.12 1.22 -4.32
C VAL A 94 -19.60 0.29 -5.44
N ILE A 95 -19.23 -0.99 -5.39
CA ILE A 95 -19.64 -1.98 -6.40
C ILE A 95 -21.16 -2.13 -6.45
N LEU A 96 -21.83 -2.27 -5.30
CA LEU A 96 -23.29 -2.38 -5.27
C LEU A 96 -23.98 -1.12 -5.81
N HIS A 97 -23.35 0.06 -5.71
CA HIS A 97 -23.87 1.25 -6.37
C HIS A 97 -23.74 1.16 -7.89
N LEU A 98 -22.59 0.74 -8.41
CA LEU A 98 -22.38 0.52 -9.84
C LEU A 98 -23.32 -0.55 -10.42
N GLU A 99 -23.52 -1.67 -9.70
CA GLU A 99 -24.43 -2.74 -10.10
C GLU A 99 -25.89 -2.28 -10.16
N ARG A 100 -26.32 -1.39 -9.26
CA ARG A 100 -27.66 -0.76 -9.34
C ARG A 100 -27.85 0.10 -10.58
N GLN A 101 -26.76 0.58 -11.18
CA GLN A 101 -26.76 1.32 -12.45
C GLN A 101 -26.54 0.40 -13.66
N GLY A 102 -26.46 -0.92 -13.46
CA GLY A 102 -26.32 -1.92 -14.52
C GLY A 102 -24.88 -2.26 -14.92
N TYR A 103 -23.88 -1.81 -14.16
CA TYR A 103 -22.46 -2.08 -14.44
C TYR A 103 -21.93 -3.28 -13.67
N THR A 104 -20.99 -4.01 -14.25
CA THR A 104 -20.26 -5.11 -13.58
C THR A 104 -18.96 -4.59 -13.01
N SER A 105 -18.65 -4.97 -11.76
CA SER A 105 -17.41 -4.53 -11.11
C SER A 105 -16.78 -5.62 -10.24
N VAL A 106 -15.45 -5.61 -10.16
CA VAL A 106 -14.65 -6.59 -9.42
C VAL A 106 -13.82 -5.88 -8.34
N PRO A 107 -13.92 -6.29 -7.07
CA PRO A 107 -13.10 -5.73 -6.00
C PRO A 107 -11.67 -6.29 -6.06
N LEU A 108 -10.68 -5.42 -5.81
CA LEU A 108 -9.28 -5.80 -5.62
C LEU A 108 -8.90 -5.62 -4.14
N HIS A 109 -8.76 -6.76 -3.45
CA HIS A 109 -8.41 -6.83 -2.03
C HIS A 109 -6.90 -6.67 -1.79
N ASN A 110 -6.48 -6.61 -0.53
CA ASN A 110 -5.08 -6.59 -0.12
C ASN A 110 -4.92 -7.37 1.19
N PRO A 111 -4.02 -8.35 1.30
CA PRO A 111 -3.22 -8.93 0.21
C PRO A 111 -4.09 -9.81 -0.71
N PHE A 112 -3.59 -10.07 -1.92
CA PHE A 112 -4.12 -11.12 -2.78
C PHE A 112 -2.95 -11.85 -3.43
N ALA A 113 -3.07 -13.17 -3.56
CA ALA A 113 -2.12 -13.96 -4.35
C ALA A 113 -2.36 -13.66 -5.83
N PHE A 114 -1.31 -13.62 -6.63
CA PHE A 114 -1.41 -13.40 -8.07
C PHE A 114 -0.89 -14.60 -8.85
N HIS A 115 -1.51 -14.85 -10.00
CA HIS A 115 -1.11 -15.87 -10.97
C HIS A 115 -1.04 -17.28 -10.38
N SER A 116 -2.01 -17.61 -9.54
CA SER A 116 -2.11 -18.93 -8.91
C SER A 116 -2.57 -19.98 -9.93
N GLY A 117 -2.06 -21.21 -9.82
CA GLY A 117 -2.47 -22.31 -10.70
C GLY A 117 -2.12 -22.14 -12.18
N ARG A 118 -2.89 -22.80 -13.05
CA ARG A 118 -2.70 -22.83 -14.52
C ARG A 118 -3.83 -22.09 -15.24
N PRO A 119 -3.58 -21.49 -16.42
CA PRO A 119 -4.65 -20.93 -17.25
C PRO A 119 -5.73 -21.98 -17.54
N VAL A 120 -6.99 -21.57 -17.47
CA VAL A 120 -8.16 -22.44 -17.71
C VAL A 120 -8.78 -22.26 -19.10
N ARG A 121 -8.23 -21.36 -19.92
CA ARG A 121 -8.63 -21.11 -21.31
C ARG A 121 -7.40 -20.88 -22.19
N PRO A 122 -7.41 -21.30 -23.47
CA PRO A 122 -6.36 -20.96 -24.43
C PRO A 122 -6.18 -19.44 -24.53
N GLY A 123 -4.94 -18.95 -24.46
CA GLY A 123 -4.61 -17.53 -24.48
C GLY A 123 -5.05 -16.74 -23.23
N GLY A 124 -5.59 -17.40 -22.20
CA GLY A 124 -5.98 -16.78 -20.94
C GLY A 124 -4.80 -16.55 -20.00
N THR A 125 -4.97 -15.60 -19.08
CA THR A 125 -4.04 -15.38 -17.96
C THR A 125 -4.14 -16.52 -16.93
N ARG A 126 -3.13 -16.64 -16.06
CA ARG A 126 -3.25 -17.48 -14.85
C ARG A 126 -4.32 -16.89 -13.92
N PRO A 127 -5.08 -17.73 -13.19
CA PRO A 127 -6.01 -17.29 -12.16
C PRO A 127 -5.43 -16.23 -11.21
N ASP A 128 -6.30 -15.39 -10.68
CA ASP A 128 -5.95 -14.26 -9.82
C ASP A 128 -4.94 -13.33 -10.50
N GLY A 129 -5.26 -12.76 -11.68
CA GLY A 129 -4.36 -11.89 -12.45
C GLY A 129 -3.58 -10.88 -11.58
N GLY A 130 -2.40 -10.44 -12.02
CA GLY A 130 -1.54 -9.55 -11.24
C GLY A 130 -1.92 -8.08 -11.43
N ILE A 131 -1.99 -7.29 -10.35
CA ILE A 131 -2.00 -5.83 -10.48
C ILE A 131 -1.43 -5.18 -9.22
N SER A 132 -0.57 -4.17 -9.40
CA SER A 132 -0.03 -3.44 -8.25
C SER A 132 -1.01 -2.35 -7.81
N LEU A 133 -1.50 -2.43 -6.57
CA LEU A 133 -2.37 -1.40 -5.99
C LEU A 133 -1.68 -0.02 -5.91
N ARG A 134 -0.33 0.01 -5.90
CA ARG A 134 0.44 1.27 -6.00
C ARG A 134 0.41 1.84 -7.42
N VAL A 135 0.50 0.97 -8.44
CA VAL A 135 0.35 1.37 -9.85
C VAL A 135 -1.05 1.90 -10.12
N ILE A 136 -2.08 1.26 -9.55
CA ILE A 136 -3.46 1.78 -9.58
C ILE A 136 -3.52 3.19 -8.98
N GLY A 137 -2.91 3.41 -7.80
CA GLY A 137 -2.84 4.73 -7.17
C GLY A 137 -2.17 5.79 -8.05
N CYS A 138 -1.06 5.47 -8.71
CA CYS A 138 -0.39 6.37 -9.64
C CYS A 138 -1.23 6.64 -10.91
N ALA A 139 -1.82 5.59 -11.48
CA ALA A 139 -2.69 5.69 -12.65
C ALA A 139 -3.90 6.57 -12.35
N ALA A 140 -4.43 6.51 -11.14
CA ALA A 140 -5.60 7.27 -10.67
C ALA A 140 -5.26 8.67 -10.14
N GLY A 141 -3.99 9.10 -10.23
CA GLY A 141 -3.57 10.44 -9.84
C GLY A 141 -3.51 10.71 -8.34
N LEU A 142 -3.64 9.68 -7.50
CA LEU A 142 -3.64 9.84 -6.04
C LEU A 142 -2.25 10.12 -5.45
N GLY A 143 -1.19 9.80 -6.19
CA GLY A 143 0.17 9.82 -5.66
C GLY A 143 1.20 9.28 -6.63
N GLU A 144 2.40 9.05 -6.12
CA GLU A 144 3.55 8.57 -6.90
C GLU A 144 4.32 7.43 -6.19
N LEU A 145 5.29 6.84 -6.88
CA LEU A 145 6.24 5.91 -6.27
C LEU A 145 7.42 6.69 -5.68
N GLY A 146 7.56 6.64 -4.35
CA GLY A 146 8.74 7.17 -3.68
C GLY A 146 10.00 6.32 -3.93
N ARG A 147 11.16 6.84 -3.52
CA ARG A 147 12.45 6.14 -3.61
C ARG A 147 12.38 4.70 -3.08
N SER A 148 11.70 4.50 -1.94
CA SER A 148 11.53 3.21 -1.27
C SER A 148 10.48 2.29 -1.90
N LYS A 149 9.99 2.60 -3.11
CA LYS A 149 8.86 1.96 -3.79
C LYS A 149 7.51 2.16 -3.08
N LEU A 150 7.47 2.75 -1.88
CA LEU A 150 6.20 3.06 -1.22
C LEU A 150 5.40 4.05 -2.06
N PHE A 151 4.08 3.88 -2.05
CA PHE A 151 3.17 4.82 -2.68
C PHE A 151 3.05 6.05 -1.78
N LEU A 152 3.29 7.24 -2.32
CA LEU A 152 3.27 8.50 -1.60
C LEU A 152 2.14 9.37 -2.09
N THR A 153 1.29 9.83 -1.17
CA THR A 153 0.21 10.79 -1.47
C THR A 153 0.59 12.17 -0.92
N PRO A 154 0.15 13.27 -1.56
CA PRO A 154 0.35 14.62 -1.03
C PRO A 154 -0.23 14.84 0.37
N GLN A 155 -1.26 14.09 0.74
CA GLN A 155 -1.91 14.20 2.03
C GLN A 155 -1.14 13.46 3.12
N PHE A 156 -0.80 12.21 2.89
CA PHE A 156 -0.41 11.29 3.98
C PHE A 156 1.00 10.72 3.83
N GLY A 157 1.74 11.11 2.79
CA GLY A 157 3.02 10.49 2.47
C GLY A 157 2.81 8.99 2.23
N PRO A 158 3.53 8.07 2.90
CA PRO A 158 3.32 6.63 2.80
C PRO A 158 2.24 6.07 3.73
N ARG A 159 1.52 6.90 4.50
CA ARG A 159 0.62 6.48 5.59
C ARG A 159 -0.78 6.04 5.10
N GLN A 160 -0.83 5.17 4.12
CA GLN A 160 -2.10 4.66 3.59
C GLN A 160 -1.94 3.27 2.99
N ARG A 161 -3.07 2.55 2.96
CA ARG A 161 -3.24 1.38 2.11
C ARG A 161 -4.05 1.74 0.90
N MET A 162 -3.73 1.06 -0.19
CA MET A 162 -4.44 1.20 -1.46
C MET A 162 -5.26 -0.05 -1.72
N PHE A 163 -6.41 0.15 -2.35
CA PHE A 163 -7.34 -0.87 -2.85
C PHE A 163 -7.84 -0.44 -4.22
N GLY A 164 -8.50 -1.35 -4.95
CA GLY A 164 -8.96 -1.06 -6.30
C GLY A 164 -10.32 -1.67 -6.61
N ILE A 165 -11.02 -1.08 -7.58
CA ILE A 165 -12.20 -1.67 -8.22
C ILE A 165 -11.97 -1.61 -9.73
N LEU A 166 -12.18 -2.74 -10.41
CA LEU A 166 -12.25 -2.81 -11.85
C LEU A 166 -13.71 -2.74 -12.26
N THR A 167 -14.07 -1.93 -13.25
CA THR A 167 -15.47 -1.79 -13.68
C THR A 167 -15.57 -1.63 -15.19
N ASP A 168 -16.67 -2.14 -15.76
CA ASP A 168 -17.03 -1.88 -17.16
C ASP A 168 -17.69 -0.50 -17.37
N ALA A 169 -17.95 0.25 -16.29
CA ALA A 169 -18.39 1.63 -16.35
C ALA A 169 -17.30 2.54 -16.91
N GLU A 170 -17.66 3.42 -17.85
CA GLU A 170 -16.80 4.51 -18.30
C GLU A 170 -16.92 5.69 -17.34
N LEU A 171 -15.85 5.95 -16.58
CA LEU A 171 -15.80 7.00 -15.57
C LEU A 171 -14.78 8.07 -15.98
N VAL A 172 -14.99 9.29 -15.51
CA VAL A 172 -14.08 10.42 -15.80
C VAL A 172 -12.80 10.25 -14.98
N GLY A 173 -11.69 10.06 -15.68
CA GLY A 173 -10.36 9.88 -15.07
C GLY A 173 -9.79 11.16 -14.45
N ASP A 174 -9.11 11.01 -13.32
CA ASP A 174 -8.42 12.11 -12.63
C ASP A 174 -7.06 12.42 -13.25
N PRO A 175 -6.55 13.66 -13.20
CA PRO A 175 -5.20 13.98 -13.68
C PRO A 175 -4.13 13.14 -12.95
N GLN A 176 -3.16 12.59 -13.68
CA GLN A 176 -2.04 11.86 -13.07
C GLN A 176 -1.08 12.83 -12.35
N LEU A 177 -0.56 12.41 -11.19
CA LEU A 177 0.45 13.17 -10.45
C LEU A 177 1.85 12.90 -11.05
N PRO A 178 2.62 13.93 -11.44
CA PRO A 178 3.97 13.74 -11.95
C PRO A 178 4.93 13.10 -10.92
N PRO A 179 5.96 12.35 -11.35
CA PRO A 179 7.05 11.96 -10.47
C PRO A 179 7.75 13.19 -9.86
N GLY A 180 8.14 13.10 -8.59
CA GLY A 180 8.81 14.17 -7.84
C GLY A 180 7.87 15.16 -7.13
N SER A 181 6.55 15.02 -7.31
CA SER A 181 5.56 15.88 -6.65
C SER A 181 5.53 15.76 -5.12
N VAL A 182 5.85 14.58 -4.57
CA VAL A 182 5.86 14.27 -3.14
C VAL A 182 7.22 13.76 -2.68
N CYS A 183 7.87 12.85 -3.42
CA CYS A 183 9.22 12.39 -3.15
C CYS A 183 10.25 13.41 -3.62
N ASP A 184 11.14 13.86 -2.75
CA ASP A 184 12.25 14.76 -3.08
C ASP A 184 13.60 14.02 -3.15
N ASP A 185 13.52 12.68 -3.21
CA ASP A 185 14.66 11.77 -3.23
C ASP A 185 15.67 11.95 -2.08
N CYS A 186 15.22 12.45 -0.91
CA CYS A 186 16.08 12.75 0.23
C CYS A 186 16.87 11.58 0.83
N GLY A 187 16.49 10.33 0.51
CA GLY A 187 17.13 9.11 1.02
C GLY A 187 16.86 8.77 2.49
N ALA A 188 15.98 9.49 3.20
CA ALA A 188 15.68 9.22 4.62
C ALA A 188 15.20 7.77 4.84
N CYS A 189 14.37 7.26 3.94
CA CYS A 189 13.88 5.89 3.98
C CYS A 189 14.98 4.84 3.80
N THR A 190 16.03 5.14 3.00
CA THR A 190 17.20 4.28 2.82
C THR A 190 18.06 4.28 4.08
N ARG A 191 18.44 5.47 4.59
CA ARG A 191 19.31 5.60 5.77
C ARG A 191 18.73 4.95 7.03
N ALA A 192 17.42 5.04 7.22
CA ALA A 192 16.74 4.47 8.38
C ALA A 192 16.30 3.00 8.18
N CYS A 193 16.64 2.35 7.06
CA CYS A 193 16.25 0.97 6.80
C CYS A 193 17.14 0.00 7.59
N PRO A 194 16.63 -0.69 8.63
CA PRO A 194 17.45 -1.63 9.41
C PRO A 194 17.93 -2.85 8.61
N ALA A 195 17.28 -3.13 7.47
CA ALA A 195 17.61 -4.25 6.60
C ALA A 195 18.70 -3.94 5.56
N GLY A 196 19.06 -2.66 5.34
CA GLY A 196 19.86 -2.29 4.17
C GLY A 196 19.22 -2.73 2.84
N ALA A 197 17.88 -2.75 2.79
CA ALA A 197 17.12 -3.32 1.68
C ALA A 197 16.77 -2.30 0.57
N LEU A 198 17.17 -1.04 0.76
CA LEU A 198 16.82 0.11 -0.09
C LEU A 198 18.08 0.86 -0.56
N GLU A 199 19.18 0.15 -0.73
CA GLU A 199 20.47 0.68 -1.19
C GLU A 199 20.51 0.84 -2.71
N GLY A 200 21.32 1.78 -3.20
CA GLY A 200 21.52 2.00 -4.64
C GLY A 200 20.62 3.08 -5.26
N GLN A 201 20.59 3.10 -6.60
CA GLN A 201 19.91 4.11 -7.42
C GLN A 201 18.48 3.67 -7.81
N ARG A 202 17.68 4.63 -8.29
CA ARG A 202 16.30 4.38 -8.74
C ARG A 202 16.27 3.76 -10.14
N THR A 203 16.68 2.50 -10.24
CA THR A 203 16.83 1.79 -11.53
C THR A 203 15.57 1.02 -11.96
N ALA A 204 14.59 0.82 -11.07
CA ALA A 204 13.33 0.18 -11.45
C ALA A 204 12.39 1.22 -12.04
N GLU A 205 11.98 1.02 -13.28
CA GLU A 205 11.09 1.91 -14.02
C GLU A 205 9.70 1.29 -14.20
N VAL A 206 8.66 2.10 -14.03
CA VAL A 206 7.26 1.71 -14.25
C VAL A 206 6.57 2.80 -15.05
N ARG A 207 6.27 2.53 -16.31
CA ARG A 207 5.54 3.45 -17.19
C ARG A 207 4.03 3.30 -16.97
N ILE A 208 3.37 4.39 -16.61
CA ILE A 208 1.94 4.42 -16.26
C ILE A 208 1.33 5.65 -16.93
N GLY A 209 0.46 5.43 -17.91
CA GLY A 209 -0.05 6.49 -18.78
C GLY A 209 1.11 7.30 -19.38
N GLN A 210 1.12 8.60 -19.12
CA GLN A 210 2.11 9.52 -19.68
C GLN A 210 3.42 9.63 -18.89
N TYR A 211 3.50 9.06 -17.68
CA TYR A 211 4.68 9.21 -16.82
C TYR A 211 5.44 7.90 -16.64
N THR A 212 6.76 8.02 -16.49
CA THR A 212 7.62 6.94 -16.00
C THR A 212 7.98 7.23 -14.55
N TYR A 213 7.54 6.36 -13.65
CA TYR A 213 7.91 6.42 -12.23
C TYR A 213 9.11 5.53 -12.00
N THR A 214 10.08 6.00 -11.21
CA THR A 214 11.28 5.23 -10.89
C THR A 214 11.38 4.97 -9.39
N HIS A 215 11.97 3.86 -8.98
CA HIS A 215 12.26 3.59 -7.56
C HIS A 215 13.48 2.69 -7.40
N VAL A 216 14.00 2.60 -6.17
CA VAL A 216 15.07 1.64 -5.84
C VAL A 216 14.47 0.22 -5.82
N PRO A 217 15.09 -0.77 -6.48
CA PRO A 217 14.69 -2.16 -6.33
C PRO A 217 14.77 -2.60 -4.86
N LEU A 218 13.66 -3.02 -4.28
CA LEU A 218 13.63 -3.51 -2.90
C LEU A 218 14.26 -4.90 -2.83
N ASP A 219 15.31 -5.05 -2.01
CA ASP A 219 15.82 -6.38 -1.66
C ASP A 219 14.85 -7.04 -0.67
N THR A 220 13.96 -7.87 -1.20
CA THR A 220 12.95 -8.57 -0.40
C THR A 220 13.55 -9.63 0.52
N ALA A 221 14.69 -10.22 0.17
CA ALA A 221 15.38 -11.23 0.97
C ALA A 221 15.98 -10.59 2.24
N ARG A 222 16.54 -9.39 2.13
CA ARG A 222 16.99 -8.59 3.29
C ARG A 222 15.82 -8.01 4.09
N CYS A 223 14.80 -7.48 3.41
CA CYS A 223 13.66 -6.82 4.07
C CYS A 223 12.82 -7.80 4.90
N SER A 224 12.54 -8.99 4.37
CA SER A 224 11.54 -9.91 4.92
C SER A 224 11.85 -10.38 6.36
N PRO A 225 13.07 -10.82 6.71
CA PRO A 225 13.41 -11.19 8.09
C PRO A 225 13.22 -10.03 9.07
N ILE A 226 13.66 -8.82 8.70
CA ILE A 226 13.54 -7.65 9.59
C ILE A 226 12.10 -7.19 9.71
N HIS A 227 11.35 -7.16 8.60
CA HIS A 227 9.92 -6.81 8.59
C HIS A 227 9.13 -7.69 9.56
N GLN A 228 9.39 -9.00 9.52
CA GLN A 228 8.74 -10.00 10.37
C GLN A 228 9.32 -10.00 11.80
N GLY A 229 10.44 -9.32 12.04
CA GLY A 229 11.05 -9.18 13.37
C GLY A 229 11.94 -10.36 13.76
N TRP A 230 12.51 -11.09 12.81
CA TRP A 230 13.44 -12.20 13.08
C TRP A 230 14.87 -11.75 13.42
N ASP A 231 15.14 -10.45 13.41
CA ASP A 231 16.44 -9.90 13.82
C ASP A 231 16.37 -9.37 15.27
N PRO A 232 17.13 -9.95 16.21
CA PRO A 232 17.05 -9.61 17.62
C PRO A 232 17.53 -8.20 17.94
N ARG A 233 18.29 -7.54 17.04
CA ARG A 233 18.72 -6.13 17.22
C ARG A 233 17.56 -5.15 17.09
N TYR A 234 16.48 -5.57 16.43
CA TYR A 234 15.32 -4.74 16.07
C TYR A 234 13.98 -5.34 16.49
N SER A 235 13.99 -6.44 17.23
CA SER A 235 12.79 -7.17 17.67
C SER A 235 12.92 -7.62 19.11
N PRO A 236 12.09 -7.11 20.03
CA PRO A 236 12.14 -7.50 21.44
C PRO A 236 11.50 -8.87 21.70
N PHE A 237 11.07 -9.58 20.65
CA PHE A 237 10.30 -10.82 20.76
C PHE A 237 11.11 -12.07 20.40
N VAL A 238 12.33 -11.92 19.89
CA VAL A 238 13.17 -13.05 19.45
C VAL A 238 14.29 -13.24 20.45
N ASP A 239 14.33 -14.40 21.09
CA ASP A 239 15.41 -14.83 21.98
C ASP A 239 16.28 -15.93 21.32
N PRO A 240 17.44 -16.31 21.89
CA PRO A 240 18.33 -17.32 21.31
C PRO A 240 17.72 -18.72 21.07
N ARG A 241 16.59 -19.05 21.70
CA ARG A 241 15.84 -20.32 21.53
C ARG A 241 14.78 -20.25 20.43
N SER A 242 14.55 -19.06 19.88
CA SER A 242 13.54 -18.81 18.86
C SER A 242 14.00 -19.37 17.50
N SER A 243 13.14 -20.15 16.85
CA SER A 243 13.36 -20.67 15.49
C SER A 243 12.07 -20.65 14.68
N ARG A 244 12.12 -21.04 13.41
CA ARG A 244 10.89 -21.16 12.59
C ARG A 244 9.97 -22.27 13.09
N GLU A 245 10.54 -23.33 13.64
CA GLU A 245 9.85 -24.48 14.24
C GLU A 245 9.37 -24.16 15.66
N ASN A 246 10.09 -23.28 16.37
CA ASN A 246 9.71 -22.77 17.67
C ASN A 246 9.58 -21.23 17.66
N PRO A 247 8.55 -20.66 17.01
CA PRO A 247 8.44 -19.21 16.92
C PRO A 247 8.00 -18.61 18.27
N PRO A 248 8.42 -17.38 18.57
CA PRO A 248 7.97 -16.64 19.75
C PRO A 248 6.46 -16.68 19.92
N HIS A 249 5.99 -16.74 21.17
CA HIS A 249 4.56 -16.70 21.47
C HIS A 249 3.88 -15.48 20.84
N TYR A 250 4.56 -14.33 20.84
CA TYR A 250 4.07 -13.11 20.22
C TYR A 250 3.81 -13.28 18.72
N PHE A 251 4.68 -13.97 17.98
CA PHE A 251 4.50 -14.19 16.53
C PHE A 251 3.32 -15.13 16.27
N LYS A 252 3.19 -16.21 17.06
CA LYS A 252 2.02 -17.10 17.01
C LYS A 252 0.72 -16.32 17.24
N PHE A 253 0.71 -15.42 18.24
CA PHE A 253 -0.42 -14.55 18.53
C PHE A 253 -0.75 -13.62 17.35
N LEU A 254 0.23 -12.91 16.79
CA LEU A 254 0.01 -12.01 15.65
C LEU A 254 -0.56 -12.75 14.44
N GLN A 255 0.02 -13.90 14.09
CA GLN A 255 -0.44 -14.71 12.95
C GLN A 255 -1.86 -15.24 13.17
N HIS A 256 -2.17 -15.75 14.36
CA HIS A 256 -3.50 -16.26 14.67
C HIS A 256 -4.55 -15.14 14.70
N ARG A 257 -4.24 -14.01 15.36
CA ARG A 257 -5.21 -12.95 15.63
C ARG A 257 -5.38 -11.97 14.48
N PHE A 258 -4.30 -11.61 13.79
CA PHE A 258 -4.25 -10.55 12.78
C PHE A 258 -3.92 -11.06 11.38
N ARG A 259 -3.48 -12.33 11.24
CA ARG A 259 -3.03 -12.94 9.97
C ARG A 259 -1.91 -12.17 9.27
N HIS A 260 -1.18 -11.35 10.02
CA HIS A 260 -0.06 -10.57 9.54
C HIS A 260 0.99 -10.39 10.63
N GLN A 261 2.25 -10.31 10.24
CA GLN A 261 3.39 -10.10 11.12
C GLN A 261 4.27 -8.98 10.57
N SER A 262 3.94 -7.75 10.98
CA SER A 262 4.71 -6.55 10.67
C SER A 262 5.32 -5.99 11.95
N THR A 263 6.42 -6.61 12.37
CA THR A 263 7.13 -6.24 13.60
C THR A 263 7.96 -4.97 13.39
N CYS A 264 8.64 -4.77 12.25
CA CYS A 264 9.50 -3.57 12.09
C CYS A 264 8.75 -2.22 12.13
N GLY A 265 7.42 -2.24 12.04
CA GLY A 265 6.55 -1.05 12.09
C GLY A 265 6.89 0.01 11.05
N GLY A 266 7.49 -0.38 9.92
CA GLY A 266 7.89 0.56 8.86
C GLY A 266 8.96 1.57 9.27
N ARG A 267 9.90 1.20 10.16
CA ARG A 267 11.00 2.06 10.67
C ARG A 267 11.63 2.99 9.63
N GLY A 268 12.20 2.41 8.57
CA GLY A 268 12.81 3.21 7.50
C GLY A 268 11.79 3.65 6.44
N CYS A 269 11.08 2.68 5.85
CA CYS A 269 10.27 2.95 4.67
C CYS A 269 9.09 3.90 4.94
N VAL A 270 8.36 3.73 6.06
CA VAL A 270 7.16 4.51 6.39
C VAL A 270 7.50 5.66 7.32
N ARG A 271 8.02 5.38 8.52
CA ARG A 271 8.18 6.37 9.60
C ARG A 271 9.21 7.45 9.25
N ALA A 272 10.41 7.07 8.82
CA ALA A 272 11.42 8.05 8.42
C ALA A 272 11.03 8.86 7.16
N CYS A 273 10.31 8.24 6.23
CA CYS A 273 9.77 8.96 5.07
C CYS A 273 8.70 9.97 5.48
N MET A 274 7.77 9.59 6.36
CA MET A 274 6.77 10.52 6.90
C MET A 274 7.42 11.69 7.64
N ASP A 275 8.35 11.38 8.55
CA ASP A 275 9.03 12.38 9.37
C ASP A 275 9.72 13.44 8.50
N HIS A 276 10.43 13.01 7.46
CA HIS A 276 11.05 13.90 6.50
C HIS A 276 10.03 14.75 5.74
N LEU A 277 9.00 14.13 5.15
CA LEU A 277 8.01 14.85 4.33
C LEU A 277 7.23 15.89 5.13
N GLU A 278 6.94 15.61 6.40
CA GLU A 278 6.33 16.58 7.33
C GLU A 278 7.27 17.76 7.60
N LYS A 279 8.54 17.49 7.96
CA LYS A 279 9.55 18.52 8.24
C LYS A 279 9.88 19.39 7.01
N ALA A 280 9.83 18.81 5.82
CA ALA A 280 10.06 19.49 4.56
C ALA A 280 8.82 20.23 4.02
N GLY A 281 7.67 20.19 4.72
CA GLY A 281 6.45 20.87 4.29
C GLY A 281 5.85 20.31 3.00
N ARG A 282 6.10 19.04 2.68
CA ARG A 282 5.61 18.39 1.45
C ARG A 282 4.26 17.69 1.62
N LEU A 283 3.73 17.64 2.84
CA LEU A 283 2.42 17.06 3.14
C LEU A 283 1.39 18.15 3.45
N SER A 284 0.17 18.00 2.92
CA SER A 284 -0.93 18.91 3.24
C SER A 284 -1.53 18.65 4.63
N GLU A 285 -1.50 17.40 5.10
CA GLU A 285 -1.97 17.02 6.43
C GLU A 285 -0.79 16.85 7.37
N THR A 286 -0.75 17.66 8.43
CA THR A 286 0.37 17.73 9.36
C THR A 286 -0.07 17.47 10.80
N TYR A 287 0.92 17.25 11.66
CA TYR A 287 0.71 16.95 13.07
C TYR A 287 1.46 17.96 13.93
N ARG A 288 0.90 18.26 15.12
CA ARG A 288 1.54 19.15 16.11
C ARG A 288 2.84 18.56 16.66
N THR A 289 2.95 17.24 16.68
CA THR A 289 4.14 16.52 17.15
C THR A 289 4.81 15.78 15.99
N PRO A 290 6.16 15.72 15.96
CA PRO A 290 6.87 15.03 14.89
C PRO A 290 6.61 13.51 14.95
N MET A 291 6.93 12.83 13.85
CA MET A 291 6.76 11.37 13.78
C MET A 291 7.83 10.71 14.64
N ILE A 292 9.07 11.20 14.54
CA ILE A 292 10.22 10.76 15.33
C ILE A 292 10.55 11.89 16.32
N GLU A 293 10.39 11.62 17.61
CA GLU A 293 10.59 12.59 18.70
C GLU A 293 11.97 12.48 19.38
N GLY A 294 12.67 11.37 19.22
CA GLY A 294 13.95 11.11 19.88
C GLY A 294 14.83 10.12 19.12
N GLU A 295 15.88 9.62 19.79
CA GLU A 295 16.73 8.59 19.24
C GLU A 295 15.95 7.28 19.02
N GLN A 296 16.18 6.64 17.88
CA GLN A 296 15.53 5.37 17.60
C GLN A 296 16.14 4.29 18.49
N TRP A 297 15.31 3.58 19.23
CA TRP A 297 15.77 2.47 20.07
C TRP A 297 16.50 1.40 19.25
N VAL A 298 17.50 0.79 19.88
CA VAL A 298 18.22 -0.40 19.42
C VAL A 298 18.24 -1.40 20.58
N ILE A 299 18.34 -2.68 20.25
CA ILE A 299 18.40 -3.75 21.25
C ILE A 299 19.85 -4.22 21.32
N ASP A 300 20.58 -3.71 22.31
CA ASP A 300 22.02 -3.96 22.48
C ASP A 300 22.34 -5.39 22.92
N GLN A 301 21.38 -6.07 23.55
CA GLN A 301 21.45 -7.48 23.94
C GLN A 301 20.15 -8.19 23.55
N PRO A 302 20.20 -9.41 22.97
CA PRO A 302 18.98 -10.14 22.63
C PRO A 302 18.08 -10.31 23.87
N PRO A 303 16.75 -10.24 23.71
CA PRO A 303 15.78 -10.49 24.78
C PRO A 303 16.12 -11.76 25.57
N ALA A 304 16.03 -11.65 26.91
CA ALA A 304 16.25 -12.76 27.85
C ALA A 304 15.18 -13.86 27.75
#